data_AF-A0A218QRP9-F1
#
_entry.id   AF-A0A218QRP9-F1
#
_cell.length_a   1.000
_cell.length_b   1.000
_cell.length_c   1.000
_cell.angle_alpha   90.00
_cell.angle_beta   90.00
_cell.angle_gamma   90.00
#
_symmetry.space_group_name_H-M   'P 1'
#
loop_
_entity.id
_entity.type
_entity.pdbx_description
1 polymer ?
#
loop_
_entity_poly.entity_id
_entity_poly.type
_entity_poly.pdbx_seq_one_letter_code
_entity_poly.pdbx_strand_id
1 'polypeptide(L)'
;MANPSNLNDIIQRMLNGNQSDEDVEALRQWLNSGGIQNLQVGKYNVNIGQGQDIHIGDRTYQGLNAEAIREVARAVIQGSNATDIREIVRSILKEESQNLAQRENPQSSSRKTILVLASSPTNKARLRLDKEVREIDEGLRRSQHREKFTLQQRWALRPDDLRHALLDFNPEIIHFCGHGSGDDGLVLENDAGLAQLVPTEALANLFKRFATRGLECVVLNACYSEIQANAIAQHIDYIVGMSSQIGDDAAIKFAVGFYDELGAGWSYEDAYSGGCDAIALQGIPEEHTPVFKNLKKKST
;
A
#
# COMPACT_ATOMS: atom_id res chain seq x y z
N MET A 1 26.69 -34.94 27.94
CA MET A 1 26.71 -33.49 27.67
C MET A 1 25.58 -33.21 26.70
N ALA A 2 24.51 -32.58 27.15
CA ALA A 2 23.26 -32.42 26.39
C ALA A 2 23.41 -31.34 25.31
N ASN A 3 22.89 -31.62 24.12
CA ASN A 3 22.90 -30.77 22.94
C ASN A 3 22.12 -29.47 23.23
N PRO A 4 22.62 -28.26 22.91
CA PRO A 4 21.85 -27.03 23.09
C PRO A 4 20.59 -27.11 22.21
N SER A 5 19.42 -27.05 22.84
CA SER A 5 18.12 -27.03 22.17
C SER A 5 18.07 -25.92 21.12
N ASN A 6 17.67 -26.28 19.90
CA ASN A 6 17.54 -25.34 18.79
C ASN A 6 16.52 -24.26 19.17
N LEU A 7 16.83 -22.98 18.94
CA LEU A 7 15.96 -21.83 19.20
C LEU A 7 14.54 -22.03 18.63
N ASN A 8 14.45 -22.73 17.49
CA ASN A 8 13.19 -23.04 16.86
C ASN A 8 12.31 -23.96 17.74
N ASP A 9 12.91 -24.90 18.46
CA ASP A 9 12.20 -25.81 19.36
C ASP A 9 11.71 -25.08 20.62
N ILE A 10 12.48 -24.10 21.10
CA ILE A 10 12.13 -23.22 22.21
C ILE A 10 10.91 -22.36 21.83
N ILE A 11 10.93 -21.74 20.65
CA ILE A 11 9.82 -20.92 20.12
C ILE A 11 8.55 -21.78 19.95
N GLN A 12 8.68 -22.99 19.41
CA GLN A 12 7.54 -23.90 19.26
C GLN A 12 6.93 -24.32 20.59
N ARG A 13 7.74 -24.54 21.63
CA ARG A 13 7.21 -24.83 22.98
C ARG A 13 6.45 -23.65 23.57
N MET A 14 6.94 -22.42 23.37
CA MET A 14 6.25 -21.20 23.82
C MET A 14 4.92 -20.95 23.10
N LEU A 15 4.87 -21.13 21.78
CA LEU A 15 3.62 -20.96 21.01
C LEU A 15 2.54 -21.97 21.44
N ASN A 16 2.96 -23.15 21.88
CA ASN A 16 2.07 -24.21 22.36
C ASN A 16 1.77 -24.13 23.87
N GLY A 17 2.29 -23.13 24.59
CA GLY A 17 2.06 -22.93 26.02
C GLY A 17 2.75 -23.94 26.95
N ASN A 18 3.74 -24.67 26.44
CA ASN A 18 4.46 -25.75 27.14
C ASN A 18 5.93 -25.39 27.42
N GLN A 19 6.24 -24.11 27.56
CA GLN A 19 7.60 -23.62 27.84
C GLN A 19 8.04 -23.90 29.29
N SER A 20 9.32 -24.19 29.47
CA SER A 20 9.98 -24.27 30.79
C SER A 20 10.64 -22.94 31.17
N ASP A 21 10.98 -22.76 32.46
CA ASP A 21 11.73 -21.59 32.92
C ASP A 21 13.13 -21.52 32.27
N GLU A 22 13.72 -22.68 31.94
CA GLU A 22 14.98 -22.78 31.19
C GLU A 22 14.84 -22.32 29.74
N ASP A 23 13.69 -22.58 29.09
CA ASP A 23 13.38 -22.09 27.74
C ASP A 23 13.28 -20.56 27.72
N VAL A 24 12.67 -19.97 28.77
CA VAL A 24 12.55 -18.52 28.92
C VAL A 24 13.92 -17.88 29.12
N GLU A 25 14.75 -18.44 30.00
CA GLU A 25 16.08 -17.91 30.29
C GLU A 25 17.03 -18.06 29.08
N ALA A 26 16.96 -19.17 28.34
CA ALA A 26 17.71 -19.36 27.10
C ALA A 26 17.32 -18.35 26.01
N LEU A 27 16.02 -18.08 25.84
CA LEU A 27 15.55 -17.03 24.92
C LEU A 27 16.01 -15.64 25.38
N ARG A 28 16.00 -15.38 26.68
CA ARG A 28 16.45 -14.11 27.28
C ARG A 28 17.93 -13.87 27.05
N GLN A 29 18.77 -14.87 27.26
CA GLN A 29 20.20 -14.81 26.99
C GLN A 29 20.48 -14.60 25.49
N TRP A 30 19.72 -15.26 24.62
CA TRP A 30 19.81 -15.06 23.18
C TRP A 30 19.45 -13.63 22.76
N LEU A 31 18.33 -13.09 23.26
CA LEU A 31 17.88 -11.71 23.01
C LEU A 31 18.86 -10.66 23.54
N ASN A 32 19.52 -10.92 24.68
CA ASN A 32 20.51 -10.00 25.27
C ASN A 32 21.89 -10.08 24.60
N SER A 33 22.20 -11.18 23.91
CA SER A 33 23.51 -11.39 23.24
C SER A 33 23.62 -10.79 21.83
N GLY A 34 22.52 -10.30 21.25
CA GLY A 34 22.49 -9.62 19.95
C GLY A 34 21.68 -8.33 20.03
N GLY A 35 22.35 -7.18 20.07
CA GLY A 35 21.69 -5.88 20.23
C GLY A 35 20.70 -5.55 19.12
N ILE A 36 19.41 -5.48 19.46
CA ILE A 36 18.25 -4.69 18.93
C ILE A 36 18.23 -4.32 17.42
N GLN A 37 18.96 -4.98 16.52
CA GLN A 37 18.90 -4.67 15.09
C GLN A 37 18.88 -5.98 14.31
N ASN A 38 17.70 -6.28 13.78
CA ASN A 38 17.36 -7.39 12.89
C ASN A 38 17.17 -8.74 13.58
N LEU A 39 15.93 -9.00 14.01
CA LEU A 39 15.51 -10.32 14.44
C LEU A 39 14.97 -11.08 13.22
N GLN A 40 15.66 -12.11 12.75
CA GLN A 40 15.13 -12.99 11.72
C GLN A 40 14.36 -14.13 12.41
N VAL A 41 13.03 -14.09 12.33
CA VAL A 41 12.15 -15.15 12.87
C VAL A 41 11.70 -16.02 11.69
N GLY A 42 12.42 -17.12 11.45
CA GLY A 42 12.19 -17.99 10.30
C GLY A 42 12.56 -17.31 8.97
N LYS A 43 11.59 -17.18 8.05
CA LYS A 43 11.78 -16.49 6.75
C LYS A 43 11.47 -14.99 6.80
N TYR A 44 11.14 -14.45 7.97
CA TYR A 44 10.64 -13.09 8.13
C TYR A 44 11.61 -12.23 8.93
N ASN A 45 11.85 -11.02 8.42
CA ASN A 45 12.65 -10.02 9.12
C ASN A 45 11.73 -9.21 10.05
N VAL A 46 12.13 -9.06 11.30
CA VAL A 46 11.47 -8.21 12.29
C VAL A 46 12.45 -7.12 12.69
N ASN A 47 12.16 -5.88 12.30
CA ASN A 47 12.98 -4.71 12.61
C ASN A 47 12.21 -3.79 13.55
N ILE A 48 12.69 -3.66 14.79
CA ILE A 48 12.11 -2.81 15.84
C ILE A 48 13.14 -1.72 16.19
N GLY A 49 13.45 -0.86 15.23
CA GLY A 49 14.32 0.30 15.42
C GLY A 49 13.62 1.48 16.09
N GLN A 50 14.38 2.54 16.44
CA GLN A 50 13.85 3.80 16.99
C GLN A 50 13.05 4.67 16.00
N GLY A 51 12.66 4.11 14.84
CA GLY A 51 11.85 4.78 13.82
C GLY A 51 10.35 4.63 14.08
N GLN A 52 9.54 5.47 13.45
CA GLN A 52 8.09 5.54 13.63
C GLN A 52 7.33 4.32 13.08
N ASP A 53 8.02 3.42 12.38
CA ASP A 53 7.47 2.31 11.62
C ASP A 53 8.08 0.97 12.05
N ILE A 54 7.23 -0.05 12.23
CA ILE A 54 7.61 -1.42 12.57
C ILE A 54 7.30 -2.34 11.40
N HIS A 55 8.29 -3.13 11.00
CA HIS A 55 8.17 -4.08 9.91
C HIS A 55 8.13 -5.51 10.47
N ILE A 56 7.02 -6.22 10.23
CA ILE A 56 6.84 -7.62 10.61
C ILE A 56 6.42 -8.40 9.37
N GLY A 57 7.36 -9.15 8.79
CA GLY A 57 7.12 -9.87 7.54
C GLY A 57 6.94 -8.91 6.36
N ASP A 58 5.80 -9.00 5.67
CA ASP A 58 5.38 -8.14 4.55
C ASP A 58 4.54 -6.93 4.99
N ARG A 59 4.29 -6.78 6.30
CA ARG A 59 3.44 -5.73 6.86
C ARG A 59 4.25 -4.63 7.54
N THR A 60 3.88 -3.39 7.25
CA THR A 60 4.39 -2.19 7.91
C THR A 60 3.32 -1.63 8.84
N TYR A 61 3.64 -1.51 10.12
CA TYR A 61 2.80 -0.92 11.16
C TYR A 61 3.35 0.46 11.51
N GLN A 62 2.50 1.49 11.55
CA GLN A 62 2.92 2.89 11.76
C GLN A 62 2.12 3.57 12.87
N GLY A 63 2.69 4.61 13.49
CA GLY A 63 1.99 5.45 14.47
C GLY A 63 1.60 4.70 15.75
N LEU A 64 0.34 4.83 16.18
CA LEU A 64 -0.18 4.17 17.39
C LEU A 64 -0.11 2.63 17.30
N ASN A 65 -0.28 2.06 16.10
CA ASN A 65 -0.12 0.61 15.89
C ASN A 65 1.33 0.17 16.15
N ALA A 66 2.30 0.99 15.72
CA ALA A 66 3.72 0.73 15.98
C ALA A 66 4.07 0.91 17.46
N GLU A 67 3.51 1.92 18.13
CA GLU A 67 3.74 2.15 19.55
C GLU A 67 3.16 1.01 20.42
N ALA A 68 1.93 0.59 20.14
CA ALA A 68 1.28 -0.55 20.80
C ALA A 68 2.10 -1.85 20.65
N ILE A 69 2.55 -2.16 19.43
CA ILE A 69 3.36 -3.35 19.16
C ILE A 69 4.72 -3.26 19.88
N ARG A 70 5.32 -2.06 19.97
CA ARG A 70 6.57 -1.83 20.71
C ARG A 70 6.40 -2.09 22.21
N GLU A 71 5.33 -1.59 22.81
CA GLU A 71 5.08 -1.77 24.24
C GLU A 71 4.82 -3.24 24.59
N VAL A 72 4.05 -3.94 23.77
CA VAL A 72 3.85 -5.39 23.92
C VAL A 72 5.18 -6.14 23.77
N ALA A 73 5.99 -5.82 22.76
CA ALA A 73 7.29 -6.45 22.54
C ALA A 73 8.27 -6.18 23.70
N ARG A 74 8.31 -4.95 24.23
CA ARG A 74 9.13 -4.60 25.40
C ARG A 74 8.74 -5.40 26.64
N ALA A 75 7.45 -5.50 26.94
CA ALA A 75 6.97 -6.26 28.10
C ALA A 75 7.38 -7.74 28.02
N VAL A 76 7.29 -8.33 26.83
CA VAL A 76 7.76 -9.70 26.58
C VAL A 76 9.28 -9.82 26.79
N ILE A 77 10.07 -8.88 26.27
CA ILE A 77 11.55 -8.89 26.40
C ILE A 77 11.99 -8.68 27.86
N GLN A 78 11.28 -7.83 28.60
CA GLN A 78 11.59 -7.53 30.00
C GLN A 78 11.24 -8.70 30.95
N GLY A 79 10.54 -9.73 30.47
CA GLY A 79 10.15 -10.90 31.25
C GLY A 79 8.93 -10.64 32.14
N SER A 80 8.06 -9.71 31.74
CA SER A 80 6.76 -9.51 32.39
C SER A 80 5.95 -10.80 32.31
N ASN A 81 5.19 -11.10 33.36
CA ASN A 81 4.37 -12.31 33.38
C ASN A 81 3.18 -12.18 32.41
N ALA A 82 2.52 -13.31 32.09
CA ALA A 82 1.41 -13.33 31.15
C ALA A 82 0.21 -12.44 31.57
N THR A 83 0.06 -12.15 32.86
CA THR A 83 -1.00 -11.28 33.39
C THR A 83 -0.69 -9.82 33.09
N ASP A 84 0.55 -9.39 33.30
CA ASP A 84 1.01 -8.03 33.02
C ASP A 84 0.91 -7.71 31.52
N ILE A 85 1.33 -8.65 30.66
CA ILE A 85 1.20 -8.51 29.21
C ILE A 85 -0.27 -8.39 28.80
N ARG A 86 -1.16 -9.18 29.41
CA ARG A 86 -2.61 -9.07 29.15
C ARG A 86 -3.19 -7.73 29.60
N GLU A 87 -2.69 -7.14 30.68
CA GLU A 87 -3.13 -5.81 31.11
C GLU A 87 -2.67 -4.72 30.17
N ILE A 88 -1.42 -4.76 29.69
CA ILE A 88 -0.89 -3.82 28.69
C ILE A 88 -1.71 -3.90 27.39
N VAL A 89 -1.97 -5.11 26.90
CA VAL A 89 -2.83 -5.30 25.71
C VAL A 89 -4.24 -4.74 25.97
N ARG A 90 -4.80 -4.95 27.16
CA ARG A 90 -6.14 -4.47 27.51
C ARG A 90 -6.20 -2.95 27.68
N SER A 91 -5.15 -2.29 28.19
CA SER A 91 -5.10 -0.83 28.31
C SER A 91 -5.01 -0.18 26.94
N ILE A 92 -4.16 -0.71 26.04
CA ILE A 92 -4.05 -0.26 24.65
C ILE A 92 -5.42 -0.40 23.94
N LEU A 93 -6.05 -1.58 24.04
CA LEU A 93 -7.36 -1.81 23.41
C LEU A 93 -8.46 -0.90 23.99
N LYS A 94 -8.40 -0.56 25.28
CA LYS A 94 -9.35 0.38 25.91
C LYS A 94 -9.11 1.82 25.47
N GLU A 95 -7.86 2.27 25.40
CA GLU A 95 -7.51 3.59 24.90
C GLU A 95 -7.88 3.75 23.42
N GLU A 96 -7.67 2.71 22.62
CA GLU A 96 -8.17 2.67 21.23
C GLU A 96 -9.69 2.72 21.19
N SER A 97 -10.38 1.92 22.00
CA SER A 97 -11.86 1.91 22.05
C SER A 97 -12.45 3.26 22.48
N GLN A 98 -11.82 3.95 23.44
CA GLN A 98 -12.24 5.27 23.90
C GLN A 98 -11.94 6.36 22.86
N ASN A 99 -10.81 6.28 22.17
CA ASN A 99 -10.49 7.18 21.06
C ASN A 99 -11.38 6.92 19.83
N LEU A 100 -11.77 5.67 19.58
CA LEU A 100 -12.75 5.30 18.54
C LEU A 100 -14.14 5.86 18.88
N ALA A 101 -14.58 5.73 20.13
CA ALA A 101 -15.85 6.29 20.61
C ALA A 101 -15.88 7.84 20.59
N GLN A 102 -14.73 8.51 20.74
CA GLN A 102 -14.61 9.97 20.57
C GLN A 102 -14.51 10.42 19.10
N ARG A 103 -14.15 9.50 18.18
CA ARG A 103 -14.11 9.74 16.72
C ARG A 103 -15.47 9.51 16.05
N GLU A 104 -16.40 8.85 16.71
CA GLU A 104 -17.81 8.72 16.29
C GLU A 104 -18.59 10.02 16.52
N ASN A 105 -18.14 11.11 15.89
CA ASN A 105 -19.02 12.23 15.62
C ASN A 105 -19.90 11.84 14.40
N PRO A 106 -21.25 11.96 14.42
CA PRO A 106 -22.14 11.44 13.37
C PRO A 106 -22.00 12.10 11.98
N GLN A 107 -20.99 12.94 11.77
CA GLN A 107 -20.61 13.53 10.49
C GLN A 107 -19.28 12.96 9.95
N SER A 108 -19.00 11.67 10.14
CA SER A 108 -17.85 11.05 9.48
C SER A 108 -18.13 10.91 7.98
N SER A 109 -17.56 11.80 7.17
CA SER A 109 -17.40 11.51 5.74
C SER A 109 -16.61 10.22 5.61
N SER A 110 -17.15 9.21 4.91
CA SER A 110 -16.42 7.97 4.62
C SER A 110 -15.08 8.32 3.97
N ARG A 111 -13.97 7.82 4.54
CA ARG A 111 -12.65 7.99 3.92
C ARG A 111 -12.63 7.25 2.59
N LYS A 112 -12.05 7.88 1.56
CA LYS A 112 -11.78 7.23 0.28
C LYS A 112 -10.52 6.38 0.40
N THR A 113 -10.63 5.13 -0.01
CA THR A 113 -9.52 4.20 -0.13
C THR A 113 -8.87 4.37 -1.51
N ILE A 114 -7.58 4.72 -1.49
CA ILE A 114 -6.72 4.74 -2.67
C ILE A 114 -5.95 3.42 -2.66
N LEU A 115 -6.13 2.60 -3.68
CA LEU A 115 -5.39 1.35 -3.87
C LEU A 115 -4.32 1.54 -4.95
N VAL A 116 -3.06 1.55 -4.52
CA VAL A 116 -1.90 1.56 -5.40
C VAL A 116 -1.49 0.14 -5.77
N LEU A 117 -1.34 -0.08 -7.06
CA LEU A 117 -1.10 -1.37 -7.70
C LEU A 117 0.18 -1.27 -8.52
N ALA A 118 1.28 -1.77 -7.95
CA ALA A 118 2.61 -1.69 -8.54
C ALA A 118 3.00 -3.02 -9.21
N SER A 119 3.30 -2.97 -10.51
CA SER A 119 3.73 -4.12 -11.30
C SER A 119 5.20 -3.98 -11.72
N SER A 120 6.04 -4.92 -11.30
CA SER A 120 7.50 -4.85 -11.46
C SER A 120 8.13 -6.14 -12.01
N PRO A 121 7.71 -6.66 -13.18
CA PRO A 121 8.22 -7.93 -13.67
C PRO A 121 9.74 -7.92 -13.88
N THR A 122 10.39 -9.00 -13.46
CA THR A 122 11.87 -9.10 -13.41
C THR A 122 12.55 -9.10 -14.78
N ASN A 123 11.81 -9.41 -15.85
CA ASN A 123 12.31 -9.41 -17.23
C ASN A 123 11.99 -8.13 -18.02
N LYS A 124 11.57 -7.05 -17.34
CA LYS A 124 11.33 -5.73 -17.93
C LYS A 124 12.32 -4.70 -17.38
N ALA A 125 12.39 -3.54 -18.03
CA ALA A 125 13.18 -2.43 -17.53
C ALA A 125 12.70 -2.04 -16.12
N ARG A 126 13.65 -1.76 -15.23
CA ARG A 126 13.32 -1.40 -13.84
C ARG A 126 12.77 0.03 -13.80
N LEU A 127 11.56 0.18 -13.27
CA LEU A 127 10.93 1.46 -12.94
C LEU A 127 11.15 1.78 -11.45
N ARG A 128 11.14 3.07 -11.07
CA ARG A 128 11.27 3.49 -9.66
C ARG A 128 9.89 3.59 -9.01
N LEU A 129 9.12 2.50 -9.07
CA LEU A 129 7.77 2.43 -8.52
C LEU A 129 7.77 2.66 -7.00
N ASP A 130 8.81 2.20 -6.31
CA ASP A 130 9.05 2.50 -4.88
C ASP A 130 9.09 4.01 -4.61
N LYS A 131 9.76 4.77 -5.47
CA LYS A 131 9.81 6.22 -5.38
C LYS A 131 8.44 6.82 -5.66
N GLU A 132 7.76 6.40 -6.71
CA GLU A 132 6.41 6.89 -7.02
C GLU A 132 5.45 6.73 -5.84
N VAL A 133 5.33 5.52 -5.31
CA VAL A 133 4.39 5.22 -4.22
C VAL A 133 4.77 5.94 -2.92
N ARG A 134 6.07 6.04 -2.61
CA ARG A 134 6.54 6.79 -1.44
C ARG A 134 6.17 8.28 -1.54
N GLU A 135 6.36 8.89 -2.69
CA GLU A 135 6.07 10.32 -2.86
C GLU A 135 4.56 10.60 -2.85
N ILE A 136 3.72 9.68 -3.36
CA ILE A 136 2.26 9.74 -3.20
C ILE A 136 1.87 9.70 -1.72
N ASP A 137 2.40 8.74 -0.95
CA ASP A 137 2.11 8.59 0.47
C ASP A 137 2.53 9.83 1.27
N GLU A 138 3.74 10.34 1.02
CA GLU A 138 4.24 11.57 1.64
C GLU A 138 3.36 12.79 1.30
N GLY A 139 2.93 12.92 0.04
CA GLY A 139 2.02 13.96 -0.46
C GLY A 139 0.65 13.93 0.23
N LEU A 140 0.03 12.75 0.29
CA LEU A 140 -1.24 12.57 0.98
C LEU A 140 -1.14 12.87 2.48
N ARG A 141 -0.04 12.45 3.13
CA ARG A 141 0.17 12.65 4.57
C ARG A 141 0.33 14.13 4.95
N ARG A 142 0.95 14.93 4.08
CA ARG A 142 1.11 16.39 4.29
C ARG A 142 -0.12 17.20 3.85
N SER A 143 -1.08 16.58 3.18
CA SER A 143 -2.20 17.29 2.57
C SER A 143 -3.19 17.84 3.60
N GLN A 144 -3.91 18.90 3.21
CA GLN A 144 -4.86 19.60 4.08
C GLN A 144 -6.01 18.69 4.53
N HIS A 145 -6.42 17.76 3.66
CA HIS A 145 -7.52 16.83 3.89
C HIS A 145 -7.06 15.37 3.99
N ARG A 146 -5.85 15.13 4.53
CA ARG A 146 -5.28 13.78 4.71
C ARG A 146 -6.23 12.80 5.40
N GLU A 147 -7.08 13.29 6.30
CA GLU A 147 -8.05 12.48 7.04
C GLU A 147 -9.17 11.90 6.18
N LYS A 148 -9.34 12.38 4.93
CA LYS A 148 -10.32 11.87 3.97
C LYS A 148 -9.83 10.68 3.17
N PHE A 149 -8.54 10.32 3.27
CA PHE A 149 -7.95 9.27 2.45
C PHE A 149 -7.35 8.14 3.30
N THR A 150 -7.30 6.96 2.72
CA THR A 150 -6.54 5.82 3.23
C THR A 150 -5.80 5.17 2.07
N LEU A 151 -4.47 5.08 2.18
CA LEU A 151 -3.64 4.50 1.13
C LEU A 151 -3.42 3.01 1.41
N GLN A 152 -3.72 2.17 0.44
CA GLN A 152 -3.44 0.74 0.41
C GLN A 152 -2.52 0.44 -0.77
N GLN A 153 -1.64 -0.54 -0.62
CA GLN A 153 -0.63 -0.85 -1.63
C GLN A 153 -0.56 -2.36 -1.89
N ARG A 154 -0.30 -2.72 -3.15
CA ARG A 154 0.06 -4.08 -3.58
C ARG A 154 1.23 -4.01 -4.54
N TRP A 155 2.24 -4.82 -4.25
CA TRP A 155 3.49 -4.93 -4.99
C TRP A 155 3.58 -6.28 -5.69
N ALA A 156 4.47 -6.38 -6.66
CA ALA A 156 4.67 -7.59 -7.46
C ALA A 156 3.34 -8.15 -8.01
N LEU A 157 2.51 -7.24 -8.54
CA LEU A 157 1.10 -7.50 -8.77
C LEU A 157 0.87 -8.59 -9.84
N ARG A 158 0.24 -9.70 -9.45
CA ARG A 158 -0.29 -10.71 -10.37
C ARG A 158 -1.79 -10.51 -10.63
N PRO A 159 -2.36 -11.12 -11.70
CA PRO A 159 -3.78 -10.99 -12.01
C PRO A 159 -4.72 -11.43 -10.88
N ASP A 160 -4.38 -12.48 -10.14
CA ASP A 160 -5.19 -12.91 -8.98
C ASP A 160 -5.07 -11.93 -7.81
N ASP A 161 -3.88 -11.39 -7.55
CA ASP A 161 -3.66 -10.38 -6.51
C ASP A 161 -4.45 -9.10 -6.80
N LEU A 162 -4.53 -8.69 -8.07
CA LEU A 162 -5.39 -7.59 -8.52
C LEU A 162 -6.84 -7.85 -8.15
N ARG A 163 -7.37 -9.03 -8.48
CA ARG A 163 -8.76 -9.38 -8.18
C ARG A 163 -9.03 -9.43 -6.67
N HIS A 164 -8.11 -10.03 -5.89
CA HIS A 164 -8.24 -10.13 -4.44
C HIS A 164 -8.17 -8.75 -3.78
N ALA A 165 -7.22 -7.90 -4.18
CA ALA A 165 -7.08 -6.56 -3.60
C ALA A 165 -8.33 -5.71 -3.80
N LEU A 166 -8.99 -5.79 -4.96
CA LEU A 166 -10.26 -5.09 -5.17
C LEU A 166 -11.38 -5.62 -4.26
N LEU A 167 -11.42 -6.92 -4.00
CA LEU A 167 -12.40 -7.53 -3.10
C LEU A 167 -12.13 -7.19 -1.63
N ASP A 168 -10.86 -7.18 -1.23
CA ASP A 168 -10.43 -6.92 0.15
C ASP A 168 -10.64 -5.46 0.54
N PHE A 169 -10.36 -4.54 -0.38
CA PHE A 169 -10.33 -3.10 -0.08
C PHE A 169 -11.51 -2.31 -0.60
N ASN A 170 -12.22 -2.82 -1.62
CA ASN A 170 -13.32 -2.11 -2.29
C ASN A 170 -13.00 -0.61 -2.54
N PRO A 171 -11.93 -0.29 -3.29
CA PRO A 171 -11.40 1.06 -3.34
C PRO A 171 -12.24 2.02 -4.18
N GLU A 172 -12.27 3.29 -3.78
CA GLU A 172 -12.83 4.39 -4.55
C GLU A 172 -11.87 4.88 -5.64
N ILE A 173 -10.57 4.73 -5.43
CA ILE A 173 -9.52 5.19 -6.35
C ILE A 173 -8.51 4.06 -6.57
N ILE A 174 -8.21 3.76 -7.82
CA ILE A 174 -7.12 2.85 -8.20
C ILE A 174 -5.99 3.64 -8.85
N HIS A 175 -4.77 3.41 -8.39
CA HIS A 175 -3.55 3.88 -9.05
C HIS A 175 -2.75 2.69 -9.53
N PHE A 176 -2.66 2.49 -10.84
CA PHE A 176 -1.75 1.51 -11.41
C PHE A 176 -0.45 2.20 -11.82
N CYS A 177 0.68 1.69 -11.36
CA CYS A 177 2.00 2.10 -11.83
C CYS A 177 2.80 0.88 -12.29
N GLY A 178 3.37 0.96 -13.49
CA GLY A 178 4.07 -0.17 -14.10
C GLY A 178 4.17 -0.07 -15.61
N HIS A 179 4.40 -1.21 -16.25
CA HIS A 179 4.56 -1.28 -17.69
C HIS A 179 3.22 -1.38 -18.43
N GLY A 180 3.11 -0.68 -19.55
CA GLY A 180 2.01 -0.78 -20.51
C GLY A 180 2.53 -1.21 -21.88
N SER A 181 1.65 -1.83 -22.68
CA SER A 181 2.00 -2.37 -24.01
C SER A 181 1.03 -1.91 -25.10
N GLY A 182 0.38 -0.74 -24.92
CA GLY A 182 -0.59 -0.22 -25.88
C GLY A 182 -1.77 -1.17 -26.07
N ASP A 183 -2.03 -1.61 -27.30
CA ASP A 183 -3.18 -2.45 -27.64
C ASP A 183 -3.18 -3.80 -26.88
N ASP A 184 -2.00 -4.29 -26.49
CA ASP A 184 -1.85 -5.59 -25.84
C ASP A 184 -2.27 -5.60 -24.36
N GLY A 185 -2.45 -4.42 -23.74
CA GLY A 185 -2.89 -4.31 -22.34
C GLY A 185 -1.84 -3.77 -21.36
N LEU A 186 -2.10 -4.03 -20.08
CA LEU A 186 -1.15 -3.75 -19.00
C LEU A 186 -0.29 -4.98 -18.72
N VAL A 187 0.94 -4.76 -18.27
CA VAL A 187 1.86 -5.84 -17.91
C VAL A 187 1.83 -6.03 -16.40
N LEU A 188 1.44 -7.23 -15.97
CA LEU A 188 1.47 -7.71 -14.59
C LEU A 188 2.55 -8.80 -14.44
N GLU A 189 2.71 -9.35 -13.24
CA GLU A 189 3.57 -10.49 -12.98
C GLU A 189 2.80 -11.81 -13.10
N ASN A 190 3.49 -12.87 -13.52
CA ASN A 190 3.03 -14.24 -13.34
C ASN A 190 3.69 -14.86 -12.09
N ASP A 191 3.38 -16.13 -11.81
CA ASP A 191 3.95 -16.84 -10.65
C ASP A 191 5.47 -17.03 -10.68
N ALA A 192 6.11 -16.81 -11.84
CA ALA A 192 7.56 -16.81 -11.99
C ALA A 192 8.18 -15.40 -11.84
N GLY A 193 7.38 -14.37 -11.52
CA GLY A 193 7.83 -12.97 -11.48
C GLY A 193 8.18 -12.39 -12.85
N LEU A 194 7.70 -13.01 -13.94
CA LEU A 194 7.90 -12.57 -15.31
C LEU A 194 6.68 -11.82 -15.83
N ALA A 195 6.88 -11.00 -16.85
CA ALA A 195 5.83 -10.23 -17.48
C ALA A 195 4.71 -11.12 -18.03
N GLN A 196 3.48 -10.80 -17.63
CA GLN A 196 2.25 -11.33 -18.16
C GLN A 196 1.35 -10.18 -18.63
N LEU A 197 0.89 -10.26 -19.87
CA LEU A 197 -0.07 -9.30 -20.40
C LEU A 197 -1.47 -9.58 -19.85
N VAL A 198 -2.15 -8.52 -19.44
CA VAL A 198 -3.57 -8.55 -19.07
C VAL A 198 -4.34 -7.72 -20.09
N PRO A 199 -5.22 -8.36 -20.89
CA PRO A 199 -5.93 -7.68 -21.97
C PRO A 199 -6.82 -6.54 -21.49
N THR A 200 -6.94 -5.51 -22.33
CA THR A 200 -7.81 -4.34 -22.11
C THR A 200 -9.23 -4.71 -21.71
N GLU A 201 -9.86 -5.63 -22.44
CA GLU A 201 -11.24 -6.08 -22.17
C GLU A 201 -11.36 -6.79 -20.82
N ALA A 202 -10.33 -7.51 -20.37
CA ALA A 202 -10.35 -8.16 -19.07
C ALA A 202 -10.34 -7.12 -17.93
N LEU A 203 -9.53 -6.06 -18.06
CA LEU A 203 -9.48 -4.95 -17.11
C LEU A 203 -10.80 -4.18 -17.07
N ALA A 204 -11.35 -3.82 -18.23
CA ALA A 204 -12.62 -3.11 -18.33
C ALA A 204 -13.77 -3.92 -17.69
N ASN A 205 -13.86 -5.21 -17.98
CA ASN A 205 -14.87 -6.09 -17.39
C ASN A 205 -14.68 -6.29 -15.89
N LEU A 206 -13.45 -6.27 -15.39
CA LEU A 206 -13.16 -6.32 -13.95
C LEU A 206 -13.64 -5.04 -13.27
N PHE A 207 -13.15 -3.87 -13.70
CA PHE A 207 -13.47 -2.59 -13.06
C PHE A 207 -14.95 -2.22 -13.17
N LYS A 208 -15.62 -2.59 -14.27
CA LYS A 208 -17.09 -2.46 -14.40
C LYS A 208 -17.86 -3.04 -13.21
N ARG A 209 -17.41 -4.16 -12.64
CA ARG A 209 -18.08 -4.79 -11.48
C ARG A 209 -17.89 -4.01 -10.18
N PHE A 210 -16.87 -3.17 -10.11
CA PHE A 210 -16.57 -2.32 -8.95
C PHE A 210 -17.09 -0.90 -9.11
N ALA A 211 -17.45 -0.46 -10.33
CA ALA A 211 -18.13 0.80 -10.59
C ALA A 211 -19.37 0.96 -9.69
N THR A 212 -20.21 -0.07 -9.61
CA THR A 212 -21.42 -0.08 -8.77
C THR A 212 -21.13 -0.29 -7.28
N ARG A 213 -19.85 -0.42 -6.89
CA ARG A 213 -19.40 -0.66 -5.52
C ARG A 213 -18.60 0.51 -4.95
N GLY A 214 -18.50 1.62 -5.68
CA GLY A 214 -17.84 2.83 -5.22
C GLY A 214 -16.54 3.17 -5.94
N LEU A 215 -16.07 2.36 -6.89
CA LEU A 215 -14.91 2.76 -7.71
C LEU A 215 -15.27 3.96 -8.59
N GLU A 216 -14.65 5.10 -8.32
CA GLU A 216 -14.91 6.39 -8.97
C GLU A 216 -13.81 6.77 -9.95
N CYS A 217 -12.55 6.51 -9.59
CA CYS A 217 -11.39 6.97 -10.34
C CYS A 217 -10.35 5.88 -10.57
N VAL A 218 -9.80 5.82 -11.80
CA VAL A 218 -8.69 4.95 -12.16
C VAL A 218 -7.58 5.76 -12.81
N VAL A 219 -6.38 5.72 -12.26
CA VAL A 219 -5.17 6.31 -12.84
C VAL A 219 -4.30 5.18 -13.38
N LEU A 220 -4.10 5.14 -14.70
CA LEU A 220 -3.24 4.16 -15.37
C LEU A 220 -1.91 4.82 -15.75
N ASN A 221 -0.98 4.89 -14.79
CA ASN A 221 0.35 5.45 -14.99
C ASN A 221 1.28 4.41 -15.64
N ALA A 222 1.03 4.16 -16.93
CA ALA A 222 1.75 3.17 -17.74
C ALA A 222 1.75 3.61 -19.20
N CYS A 223 2.84 3.33 -19.94
CA CYS A 223 2.98 3.74 -21.34
C CYS A 223 1.81 3.27 -22.22
N TYR A 224 1.30 4.17 -23.06
CA TYR A 224 0.19 3.93 -24.00
C TYR A 224 -1.11 3.42 -23.33
N SER A 225 -1.33 3.72 -22.06
CA SER A 225 -2.52 3.25 -21.33
C SER A 225 -3.83 3.93 -21.72
N GLU A 226 -3.81 4.91 -22.64
CA GLU A 226 -5.03 5.56 -23.16
C GLU A 226 -6.03 4.55 -23.76
N ILE A 227 -5.53 3.48 -24.38
CA ILE A 227 -6.39 2.43 -24.96
C ILE A 227 -7.21 1.75 -23.87
N GLN A 228 -6.58 1.37 -22.75
CA GLN A 228 -7.28 0.81 -21.59
C GLN A 228 -8.19 1.86 -20.95
N ALA A 229 -7.72 3.10 -20.87
CA ALA A 229 -8.51 4.19 -20.32
C ALA A 229 -9.82 4.39 -21.09
N ASN A 230 -9.79 4.32 -22.41
CA ASN A 230 -10.99 4.45 -23.25
C ASN A 230 -12.00 3.31 -23.03
N ALA A 231 -11.53 2.07 -22.85
CA ALA A 231 -12.40 0.93 -22.55
C ALA A 231 -13.02 1.03 -21.15
N ILE A 232 -12.22 1.39 -20.14
CA ILE A 232 -12.66 1.53 -18.74
C ILE A 232 -13.59 2.74 -18.57
N ALA A 233 -13.35 3.83 -19.30
CA ALA A 233 -14.18 5.04 -19.32
C ALA A 233 -15.57 4.85 -19.94
N GLN A 234 -15.97 3.61 -20.26
CA GLN A 234 -17.38 3.27 -20.51
C GLN A 234 -18.14 2.94 -19.22
N HIS A 235 -17.43 2.77 -18.10
CA HIS A 235 -18.00 2.24 -16.85
C HIS A 235 -17.58 3.02 -15.60
N ILE A 236 -16.40 3.64 -15.59
CA ILE A 236 -15.90 4.43 -14.47
C ILE A 236 -15.98 5.92 -14.80
N ASP A 237 -16.29 6.74 -13.79
CA ASP A 237 -16.54 8.17 -13.97
C ASP A 237 -15.30 8.94 -14.42
N TYR A 238 -14.15 8.68 -13.79
CA TYR A 238 -12.92 9.44 -13.99
C TYR A 238 -11.75 8.51 -14.30
N ILE A 239 -11.11 8.67 -15.45
CA ILE A 239 -9.94 7.87 -15.81
C ILE A 239 -8.82 8.77 -16.30
N VAL A 240 -7.60 8.49 -15.83
CA VAL A 240 -6.38 8.98 -16.44
C VAL A 240 -5.67 7.83 -17.13
N GLY A 241 -5.21 8.07 -18.36
CA GLY A 241 -4.27 7.19 -19.07
C GLY A 241 -3.12 7.98 -19.67
N MET A 242 -2.23 7.31 -20.39
CA MET A 242 -1.09 7.91 -21.09
C MET A 242 -1.25 7.66 -22.60
N SER A 243 -1.21 8.73 -23.39
CA SER A 243 -1.36 8.64 -24.86
C SER A 243 -0.12 8.10 -25.57
N SER A 244 1.04 8.17 -24.90
CA SER A 244 2.35 7.80 -25.45
C SER A 244 3.24 7.14 -24.39
N GLN A 245 4.53 6.97 -24.68
CA GLN A 245 5.51 6.63 -23.65
C GLN A 245 5.68 7.80 -22.68
N ILE A 246 5.80 7.47 -21.40
CA ILE A 246 6.09 8.43 -20.35
C ILE A 246 7.38 7.99 -19.63
N GLY A 247 8.28 8.94 -19.40
CA GLY A 247 9.49 8.77 -18.64
C GLY A 247 9.19 8.62 -17.14
N ASP A 248 10.04 7.90 -16.44
CA ASP A 248 9.84 7.57 -15.02
C ASP A 248 9.78 8.83 -14.13
N ASP A 249 10.61 9.86 -14.41
CA ASP A 249 10.51 11.14 -13.68
C ASP A 249 9.19 11.87 -13.96
N ALA A 250 8.71 11.87 -15.21
CA ALA A 250 7.44 12.50 -15.57
C ALA A 250 6.25 11.80 -14.91
N ALA A 251 6.24 10.46 -14.95
CA ALA A 251 5.22 9.63 -14.32
C ALA A 251 5.14 9.89 -12.80
N ILE A 252 6.28 9.97 -12.11
CA ILE A 252 6.33 10.29 -10.67
C ILE A 252 5.80 11.69 -10.41
N LYS A 253 6.21 12.69 -11.20
CA LYS A 253 5.76 14.08 -11.01
C LYS A 253 4.27 14.25 -11.25
N PHE A 254 3.74 13.57 -12.27
CA PHE A 254 2.31 13.50 -12.51
C PHE A 254 1.56 12.96 -11.30
N ALA A 255 1.98 11.79 -10.79
CA ALA A 255 1.31 11.15 -9.66
C ALA A 255 1.33 12.03 -8.41
N VAL A 256 2.47 12.64 -8.09
CA VAL A 256 2.60 13.55 -6.94
C VAL A 256 1.68 14.76 -7.09
N GLY A 257 1.71 15.45 -8.24
CA GLY A 257 0.83 16.61 -8.48
C GLY A 257 -0.64 16.25 -8.40
N PHE A 258 -1.02 15.09 -8.95
CA PHE A 258 -2.40 14.59 -8.88
C PHE A 258 -2.89 14.41 -7.44
N TYR A 259 -2.11 13.72 -6.60
CA TYR A 259 -2.52 13.48 -5.21
C TYR A 259 -2.33 14.68 -4.29
N ASP A 260 -1.42 15.61 -4.60
CA ASP A 260 -1.31 16.88 -3.88
C ASP A 260 -2.60 17.70 -4.05
N GLU A 261 -3.11 17.86 -5.27
CA GLU A 261 -4.37 18.56 -5.56
C GLU A 261 -5.58 17.85 -4.94
N LEU A 262 -5.66 16.52 -5.11
CA LEU A 262 -6.75 15.74 -4.54
C LEU A 262 -6.75 15.81 -3.00
N GLY A 263 -5.57 15.77 -2.38
CA GLY A 263 -5.37 15.96 -0.94
C GLY A 263 -5.66 17.39 -0.46
N ALA A 264 -5.57 18.38 -1.34
CA ALA A 264 -6.02 19.75 -1.10
C ALA A 264 -7.54 19.93 -1.28
N GLY A 265 -8.26 18.87 -1.71
CA GLY A 265 -9.72 18.85 -1.77
C GLY A 265 -10.30 19.25 -3.13
N TRP A 266 -9.47 19.31 -4.16
CA TRP A 266 -9.89 19.64 -5.52
C TRP A 266 -10.54 18.46 -6.24
N SER A 267 -11.17 18.75 -7.39
CA SER A 267 -11.83 17.72 -8.20
C SER A 267 -10.82 16.80 -8.89
N TYR A 268 -11.25 15.65 -9.41
CA TYR A 268 -10.38 14.78 -10.20
C TYR A 268 -9.86 15.44 -11.50
N GLU A 269 -10.62 16.39 -12.05
CA GLU A 269 -10.21 17.14 -13.26
C GLU A 269 -9.12 18.18 -12.92
N ASP A 270 -9.25 18.85 -11.77
CA ASP A 270 -8.22 19.75 -11.24
C ASP A 270 -6.97 18.95 -10.83
N ALA A 271 -7.16 17.79 -10.20
CA ALA A 271 -6.05 16.89 -9.84
C ALA A 271 -5.28 16.41 -11.07
N TYR A 272 -5.98 16.03 -12.14
CA TYR A 272 -5.35 15.75 -13.42
C TYR A 272 -4.53 16.95 -13.92
N SER A 273 -5.12 18.15 -13.90
CA SER A 273 -4.44 19.37 -14.35
C SER A 273 -3.19 19.68 -13.52
N GLY A 274 -3.26 19.58 -12.19
CA GLY A 274 -2.11 19.79 -11.31
C GLY A 274 -1.02 18.71 -11.48
N GLY A 275 -1.39 17.48 -11.83
CA GLY A 275 -0.44 16.46 -12.26
C GLY A 275 0.34 16.87 -13.51
N CYS A 276 -0.36 17.40 -14.53
CA CYS A 276 0.29 17.91 -15.74
C CYS A 276 1.16 19.14 -15.45
N ASP A 277 0.67 20.08 -14.63
CA ASP A 277 1.42 21.26 -14.19
C ASP A 277 2.69 20.86 -13.42
N ALA A 278 2.63 19.83 -12.59
CA ALA A 278 3.79 19.31 -11.87
C ALA A 278 4.88 18.76 -12.79
N ILE A 279 4.50 18.17 -13.94
CA ILE A 279 5.45 17.80 -15.00
C ILE A 279 6.06 19.06 -15.63
N ALA A 280 5.20 20.01 -16.05
CA ALA A 280 5.61 21.22 -16.75
C ALA A 280 6.54 22.11 -15.89
N LEU A 281 6.27 22.23 -14.59
CA LEU A 281 7.09 22.98 -13.63
C LEU A 281 8.50 22.41 -13.45
N GLN A 282 8.73 21.15 -13.83
CA GLN A 282 10.06 20.53 -13.85
C GLN A 282 10.78 20.69 -15.19
N GLY A 283 10.13 21.29 -16.19
CA GLY A 283 10.67 21.46 -17.54
C GLY A 283 10.78 20.16 -18.32
N ILE A 284 9.99 19.14 -17.96
CA ILE A 284 9.93 17.85 -18.65
C ILE A 284 8.91 17.97 -19.80
N PRO A 285 9.29 17.72 -21.06
CA PRO A 285 8.41 17.90 -22.23
C PRO A 285 7.45 16.71 -22.44
N GLU A 286 6.75 16.31 -21.38
CA GLU A 286 5.82 15.16 -21.35
C GLU A 286 4.50 15.50 -20.64
N GLU A 287 4.25 16.77 -20.33
CA GLU A 287 3.07 17.30 -19.64
C GLU A 287 1.74 17.06 -20.39
N HIS A 288 1.82 16.77 -21.68
CA HIS A 288 0.67 16.44 -22.53
C HIS A 288 0.47 14.93 -22.73
N THR A 289 1.35 14.10 -22.17
CA THR A 289 1.24 12.63 -22.26
C THR A 289 0.05 12.09 -21.47
N PRO A 290 -0.20 12.53 -20.21
CA PRO A 290 -1.41 12.18 -19.50
C PRO A 290 -2.66 12.66 -20.24
N VAL A 291 -3.70 11.83 -20.24
CA VAL A 291 -5.00 12.16 -20.82
C VAL A 291 -6.12 11.82 -19.84
N PHE A 292 -7.09 12.73 -19.72
CA PHE A 292 -8.23 12.57 -18.84
C PHE A 292 -9.50 12.19 -19.61
N LYS A 293 -10.26 11.23 -19.09
CA LYS A 293 -11.55 10.80 -19.61
C LYS A 293 -12.59 10.91 -18.51
N ASN A 294 -13.75 11.49 -18.85
CA ASN A 294 -14.88 11.65 -17.93
C ASN A 294 -16.17 11.09 -18.58
N LEU A 295 -16.75 10.06 -17.97
CA LEU A 295 -17.98 9.40 -18.46
C LEU A 295 -19.17 10.38 -18.48
N LYS A 296 -19.28 11.24 -17.46
CA LYS A 296 -20.41 12.17 -17.29
C LYS A 296 -20.47 13.24 -18.38
N LYS A 297 -19.33 13.60 -18.99
CA LYS A 297 -19.26 14.57 -20.11
C LYS A 297 -19.65 13.98 -21.47
N LYS A 298 -19.74 12.64 -21.63
CA LYS A 298 -20.15 12.00 -22.89
C LYS A 298 -21.67 11.93 -23.11
N SER A 299 -22.48 12.35 -22.14
CA SER A 299 -23.95 12.27 -22.19
C SER A 299 -24.63 13.59 -22.60
N THR A 300 -23.88 14.53 -23.18
CA THR A 300 -24.34 15.82 -23.75
C THR A 300 -23.99 15.87 -25.22
#